data_AF-A0A661PGY8-F1
#
_entry.id   AF-A0A661PGY8-F1
#
_cell.length_a   1.000
_cell.length_b   1.000
_cell.length_c   1.000
_cell.angle_alpha   90.00
_cell.angle_beta   90.00
_cell.angle_gamma   90.00
#
_symmetry.space_group_name_H-M   'P 1'
#
loop_
_entity.id
_entity.type
_entity.pdbx_description
1 polymer ?
#
loop_
_entity_poly.entity_id
_entity_poly.type
_entity_poly.pdbx_seq_one_letter_code
_entity_poly.pdbx_strand_id
1 'polypeptide(L)'
;MAFIEFRGERIMNAKQILTTLMMVLALIVVGSTAMAADMPEQVSLDTMVEYFDAVEFDHEMHADLGEDCSVCHHHTTGTGTTDDRCISCHANSDELETVACINCHVSDPFSLEHLTRESQEIYQFHIDRPGLKAAYHWNCIGCHEEMDGPTECQDCHARTPEGDAFYHMDATGSADEGGHH
;
A
#
# COMPACT_ATOMS: atom_id res chain seq x y z
N MET A 1 -55.63 -7.58 -31.40
CA MET A 1 -56.23 -6.88 -30.24
C MET A 1 -55.93 -7.73 -29.01
N ALA A 2 -54.91 -7.35 -28.24
CA ALA A 2 -54.60 -7.98 -26.96
C ALA A 2 -54.80 -6.92 -25.87
N PHE A 3 -55.74 -7.18 -24.97
CA PHE A 3 -56.08 -6.31 -23.85
C PHE A 3 -54.92 -6.30 -22.85
N ILE A 4 -54.36 -5.12 -22.58
CA ILE A 4 -53.42 -4.89 -21.47
C ILE A 4 -54.27 -4.67 -20.22
N GLU A 5 -54.22 -5.62 -19.30
CA GLU A 5 -54.93 -5.59 -18.03
C GLU A 5 -54.12 -4.74 -17.04
N PHE A 6 -54.52 -3.47 -16.88
CA PHE A 6 -53.95 -2.57 -15.85
C PHE A 6 -54.34 -3.10 -14.47
N ARG A 7 -53.36 -3.71 -13.77
CA ARG A 7 -53.48 -4.09 -12.36
C ARG A 7 -53.73 -2.84 -11.52
N GLY A 8 -54.79 -2.87 -10.71
CA GLY A 8 -55.21 -1.75 -9.87
C GLY A 8 -54.09 -1.17 -9.00
N GLU A 9 -53.88 0.14 -9.11
CA GLU A 9 -53.01 0.91 -8.24
C GLU A 9 -53.64 0.97 -6.83
N ARG A 10 -53.01 0.29 -5.86
CA ARG A 10 -53.37 0.48 -4.44
C ARG A 10 -52.86 1.84 -4.00
N ILE A 11 -53.77 2.81 -3.88
CA ILE A 11 -53.48 4.12 -3.28
C ILE A 11 -53.01 3.91 -1.84
N MET A 12 -51.71 4.10 -1.60
CA MET A 12 -51.13 4.01 -0.27
C MET A 12 -51.65 5.18 0.57
N ASN A 13 -52.23 4.89 1.75
CA ASN A 13 -52.68 5.95 2.64
C ASN A 13 -51.49 6.63 3.34
N ALA A 14 -51.71 7.81 3.94
CA ALA A 14 -50.65 8.60 4.56
C ALA A 14 -49.86 7.85 5.63
N LYS A 15 -50.51 6.92 6.37
CA LYS A 15 -49.83 6.06 7.35
C LYS A 15 -48.91 5.06 6.67
N GLN A 16 -49.35 4.45 5.57
CA GLN A 16 -48.54 3.52 4.77
C GLN A 16 -47.34 4.21 4.12
N ILE A 17 -47.51 5.43 3.61
CA ILE A 17 -46.39 6.22 3.07
C ILE A 17 -45.36 6.51 4.17
N LEU A 18 -45.81 6.97 5.34
CA LEU A 18 -44.93 7.27 6.47
C LEU A 18 -44.18 6.01 6.95
N THR A 19 -44.87 4.87 7.08
CA THR A 19 -44.21 3.62 7.51
C THR A 19 -43.22 3.10 6.47
N THR A 20 -43.51 3.28 5.18
CA THR A 20 -42.60 2.85 4.11
C THR A 20 -41.36 3.74 4.06
N LEU A 21 -41.53 5.06 4.21
CA LEU A 21 -40.42 6.01 4.32
C LEU A 21 -39.54 5.73 5.55
N MET A 22 -40.14 5.43 6.72
CA MET A 22 -39.37 5.06 7.90
C MET A 22 -38.63 3.72 7.75
N MET A 23 -39.23 2.72 7.08
CA MET A 23 -38.53 1.46 6.79
C MET A 23 -37.39 1.64 5.79
N VAL A 24 -37.57 2.45 4.73
CA VAL A 24 -36.51 2.76 3.77
C VAL A 24 -35.38 3.56 4.44
N LEU A 25 -35.71 4.55 5.28
CA LEU A 25 -34.71 5.30 6.04
C LEU A 25 -33.95 4.39 7.01
N ALA A 26 -34.64 3.47 7.71
CA ALA A 26 -33.99 2.49 8.58
C ALA A 26 -33.06 1.55 7.80
N LEU A 27 -33.45 1.12 6.60
CA LEU A 27 -32.60 0.32 5.71
C LEU A 27 -31.37 1.09 5.23
N ILE A 28 -31.50 2.39 4.93
CA ILE A 28 -30.38 3.26 4.54
C ILE A 28 -29.43 3.46 5.74
N VAL A 29 -29.95 3.73 6.94
CA VAL A 29 -29.15 3.93 8.14
C VAL A 29 -28.41 2.65 8.55
N VAL A 30 -29.08 1.49 8.53
CA VAL A 30 -28.45 0.19 8.84
C VAL A 30 -27.45 -0.23 7.76
N GLY A 31 -27.71 0.10 6.49
CA GLY A 31 -26.76 -0.14 5.39
C GLY A 31 -25.51 0.74 5.47
N SER A 32 -25.56 1.87 6.18
CA SER A 32 -24.44 2.82 6.29
C SER A 32 -23.47 2.51 7.43
N THR A 33 -23.79 1.57 8.33
CA THR A 33 -22.94 1.23 9.50
C THR A 33 -22.02 0.04 9.28
N ALA A 34 -21.98 -0.52 8.07
CA ALA A 34 -21.12 -1.65 7.75
C ALA A 34 -20.14 -1.21 6.66
N MET A 35 -18.94 -0.79 7.07
CA MET A 35 -17.62 -0.95 6.41
C MET A 35 -16.62 -0.11 7.23
N ALA A 36 -16.35 -0.49 8.47
CA ALA A 36 -15.06 -0.15 9.06
C ALA A 36 -14.13 -1.28 8.60
N ALA A 37 -13.26 -1.00 7.63
CA ALA A 37 -12.16 -1.91 7.32
C ALA A 37 -11.36 -2.10 8.62
N ASP A 38 -11.14 -3.35 9.01
CA ASP A 38 -10.36 -3.69 10.21
C ASP A 38 -8.88 -3.43 9.87
N MET A 39 -8.49 -2.16 9.94
CA MET A 39 -7.16 -1.67 9.63
C MET A 39 -6.32 -1.73 10.91
N PRO A 40 -5.10 -2.32 10.87
CA PRO A 40 -4.25 -2.38 12.04
C PRO A 40 -3.84 -0.97 12.48
N GLU A 41 -3.74 -0.73 13.79
CA GLU A 41 -3.21 0.51 14.34
C GLU A 41 -1.70 0.63 14.07
N GLN A 42 -0.97 -0.48 14.26
CA GLN A 42 0.47 -0.58 14.04
C GLN A 42 0.82 -1.85 13.25
N VAL A 43 1.84 -1.75 12.41
CA VAL A 43 2.37 -2.86 11.61
C VAL A 43 3.89 -2.90 11.77
N SER A 44 4.45 -4.08 12.05
CA SER A 44 5.90 -4.26 12.03
C SER A 44 6.36 -4.62 10.61
N LEU A 45 7.31 -3.87 10.07
CA LEU A 45 7.95 -4.14 8.78
C LEU A 45 9.29 -4.87 9.03
N ASP A 46 9.23 -6.19 9.08
CA ASP A 46 10.33 -7.05 9.57
C ASP A 46 10.95 -7.95 8.48
N THR A 47 10.58 -7.75 7.21
CA THR A 47 10.99 -8.62 6.11
C THR A 47 12.50 -8.55 5.81
N MET A 48 13.18 -7.46 6.19
CA MET A 48 14.61 -7.23 5.86
C MET A 48 15.38 -6.68 7.07
N VAL A 49 15.55 -7.51 8.10
CA VAL A 49 16.11 -7.10 9.41
C VAL A 49 17.57 -7.53 9.65
N GLU A 50 18.34 -7.78 8.59
CA GLU A 50 19.74 -8.23 8.75
C GLU A 50 20.66 -7.11 9.26
N TYR A 51 20.58 -5.92 8.67
CA TYR A 51 21.46 -4.79 8.97
C TYR A 51 20.79 -3.66 9.76
N PHE A 52 19.47 -3.72 9.89
CA PHE A 52 18.66 -2.77 10.61
C PHE A 52 17.54 -3.51 11.33
N ASP A 53 17.10 -2.99 12.47
CA ASP A 53 15.94 -3.52 13.19
C ASP A 53 14.64 -3.30 12.39
N ALA A 54 13.56 -3.99 12.79
CA ALA A 54 12.25 -3.80 12.18
C ALA A 54 11.75 -2.35 12.36
N VAL A 55 11.00 -1.86 11.37
CA VAL A 55 10.29 -0.57 11.49
C VAL A 55 8.91 -0.84 12.09
N GLU A 56 8.64 -0.26 13.26
CA GLU A 56 7.29 -0.25 13.84
C GLU A 56 6.50 0.91 13.22
N PHE A 57 5.70 0.59 12.21
CA PHE A 57 4.93 1.55 11.43
C PHE A 57 3.58 1.83 12.08
N ASP A 58 3.37 3.07 12.54
CA ASP A 58 2.10 3.57 13.07
C ASP A 58 1.12 3.81 11.91
N HIS A 59 0.40 2.77 11.54
CA HIS A 59 -0.46 2.76 10.36
C HIS A 59 -1.68 3.68 10.53
N GLU A 60 -2.26 3.78 11.72
CA GLU A 60 -3.37 4.71 11.99
C GLU A 60 -2.94 6.16 11.77
N MET A 61 -1.81 6.57 12.36
CA MET A 61 -1.30 7.94 12.21
C MET A 61 -0.96 8.29 10.76
N HIS A 62 -0.33 7.36 10.01
CA HIS A 62 0.01 7.62 8.61
C HIS A 62 -1.22 7.61 7.70
N ALA A 63 -2.23 6.77 7.99
CA ALA A 63 -3.48 6.75 7.22
C ALA A 63 -4.26 8.06 7.38
N ASP A 64 -4.20 8.71 8.55
CA ASP A 64 -4.81 10.03 8.78
C ASP A 64 -4.09 11.17 8.06
N LEU A 65 -2.79 11.01 7.75
CA LEU A 65 -1.98 12.00 7.04
C LEU A 65 -2.04 11.82 5.51
N GLY A 66 -2.17 10.59 5.03
CA GLY A 66 -2.25 10.27 3.60
C GLY A 66 -3.53 10.79 2.96
N GLU A 67 -3.47 11.11 1.66
CA GLU A 67 -4.67 11.53 0.91
C GLU A 67 -5.67 10.38 0.73
N ASP A 68 -5.16 9.17 0.45
CA ASP A 68 -5.94 7.95 0.33
C ASP A 68 -5.07 6.69 0.58
N CYS A 69 -5.72 5.52 0.63
CA CYS A 69 -5.03 4.26 0.86
C CYS A 69 -4.02 3.92 -0.24
N SER A 70 -4.20 4.41 -1.46
CA SER A 70 -3.32 4.10 -2.60
C SER A 70 -1.95 4.76 -2.49
N VAL A 71 -1.80 5.80 -1.66
CA VAL A 71 -0.51 6.44 -1.36
C VAL A 71 0.51 5.40 -0.85
N CYS A 72 0.08 4.43 -0.04
CA CYS A 72 0.92 3.31 0.42
C CYS A 72 0.57 1.98 -0.25
N HIS A 73 -0.69 1.79 -0.62
CA HIS A 73 -1.25 0.54 -1.16
C HIS A 73 -1.58 0.68 -2.64
N HIS A 74 -0.65 1.21 -3.42
CA HIS A 74 -0.84 1.34 -4.85
C HIS A 74 -1.13 -0.06 -5.43
N HIS A 75 -2.28 -0.22 -6.09
CA HIS A 75 -2.79 -1.48 -6.65
C HIS A 75 -3.28 -2.57 -5.68
N THR A 76 -3.05 -2.52 -4.37
CA THR A 76 -3.35 -3.68 -3.50
C THR A 76 -4.73 -3.61 -2.83
N THR A 77 -5.28 -2.42 -2.60
CA THR A 77 -6.59 -2.22 -1.95
C THR A 77 -7.78 -2.14 -2.92
N GLY A 78 -7.58 -2.50 -4.18
CA GLY A 78 -8.66 -2.49 -5.19
C GLY A 78 -9.17 -1.09 -5.58
N THR A 79 -8.53 -0.02 -5.10
CA THR A 79 -8.81 1.37 -5.52
C THR A 79 -8.34 1.66 -6.95
N GLY A 80 -7.67 0.68 -7.58
CA GLY A 80 -7.15 0.80 -8.93
C GLY A 80 -5.91 1.69 -8.98
N THR A 81 -5.57 2.13 -10.18
CA THR A 81 -4.49 3.10 -10.43
C THR A 81 -5.04 4.26 -11.21
N THR A 82 -4.56 5.46 -10.87
CA THR A 82 -4.91 6.70 -11.57
C THR A 82 -3.93 7.02 -12.69
N ASP A 83 -2.85 6.24 -12.85
CA ASP A 83 -1.89 6.41 -13.94
C ASP A 83 -2.46 5.84 -15.24
N ASP A 84 -2.70 6.73 -16.22
CA ASP A 84 -3.18 6.41 -17.56
C ASP A 84 -2.38 5.29 -18.26
N ARG A 85 -1.07 5.17 -17.97
CA ARG A 85 -0.20 4.13 -18.52
C ARG A 85 -0.50 2.75 -17.93
N CYS A 86 -0.91 2.71 -16.67
CA CYS A 86 -1.17 1.47 -15.94
C CYS A 86 -2.61 0.99 -16.18
N ILE A 87 -3.57 1.92 -16.33
CA ILE A 87 -4.99 1.63 -16.54
C ILE A 87 -5.22 0.71 -17.76
N SER A 88 -4.44 0.85 -18.84
CA SER A 88 -4.62 0.01 -20.04
C SER A 88 -4.54 -1.50 -19.76
N CYS A 89 -3.80 -1.88 -18.72
CA CYS A 89 -3.65 -3.27 -18.28
C CYS A 89 -4.35 -3.55 -16.94
N HIS A 90 -4.45 -2.57 -16.05
CA HIS A 90 -4.94 -2.71 -14.67
C HIS A 90 -6.31 -2.07 -14.41
N ALA A 91 -7.12 -1.79 -15.44
CA ALA A 91 -8.43 -1.15 -15.30
C ALA A 91 -9.43 -1.87 -14.37
N ASN A 92 -9.26 -3.18 -14.13
CA ASN A 92 -10.14 -3.99 -13.30
C ASN A 92 -9.35 -4.85 -12.30
N SER A 93 -8.26 -4.32 -11.73
CA SER A 93 -7.53 -5.06 -10.70
C SER A 93 -8.39 -5.20 -9.44
N ASP A 94 -8.57 -6.46 -8.99
CA ASP A 94 -9.27 -6.78 -7.75
C ASP A 94 -8.42 -6.37 -6.54
N GLU A 95 -9.10 -6.17 -5.40
CA GLU A 95 -8.44 -6.08 -4.10
C GLU A 95 -7.69 -7.38 -3.78
N LEU A 96 -6.47 -7.26 -3.26
CA LEU A 96 -5.70 -8.41 -2.81
C LEU A 96 -6.13 -8.81 -1.40
N GLU A 97 -6.24 -10.11 -1.15
CA GLU A 97 -6.54 -10.66 0.19
C GLU A 97 -5.51 -10.22 1.23
N THR A 98 -4.26 -9.99 0.83
CA THR A 98 -3.20 -9.50 1.70
C THR A 98 -2.45 -8.38 1.01
N VAL A 99 -2.40 -7.24 1.71
CA VAL A 99 -1.63 -6.10 1.28
C VAL A 99 -0.17 -6.29 1.70
N ALA A 100 0.65 -6.80 0.79
CA ALA A 100 2.07 -7.04 1.04
C ALA A 100 2.92 -6.61 -0.15
N CYS A 101 3.81 -5.64 0.08
CA CYS A 101 4.72 -5.10 -0.92
C CYS A 101 5.54 -6.22 -1.59
N ILE A 102 5.95 -7.23 -0.81
CA ILE A 102 6.81 -8.34 -1.28
C ILE A 102 6.19 -9.21 -2.36
N ASN A 103 4.86 -9.24 -2.47
CA ASN A 103 4.18 -9.99 -3.53
C ASN A 103 4.54 -9.46 -4.93
N CYS A 104 4.95 -8.19 -5.00
CA CYS A 104 5.43 -7.57 -6.22
C CYS A 104 6.91 -7.18 -6.09
N HIS A 105 7.29 -6.44 -5.07
CA HIS A 105 8.66 -5.97 -4.88
C HIS A 105 9.53 -7.04 -4.24
N VAL A 106 10.43 -7.64 -5.02
CA VAL A 106 11.27 -8.74 -4.54
C VAL A 106 12.30 -8.29 -3.51
N SER A 107 12.53 -9.08 -2.46
CA SER A 107 13.53 -8.77 -1.42
C SER A 107 14.97 -8.94 -1.90
N ASP A 108 15.24 -9.93 -2.75
CA ASP A 108 16.55 -10.17 -3.38
C ASP A 108 16.46 -10.07 -4.92
N PRO A 109 16.53 -8.84 -5.48
CA PRO A 109 16.48 -8.61 -6.92
C PRO A 109 17.72 -9.12 -7.68
N PHE A 110 18.77 -9.56 -6.98
CA PHE A 110 20.00 -10.03 -7.62
C PHE A 110 20.26 -11.53 -7.41
N SER A 111 19.31 -12.24 -6.79
CA SER A 111 19.36 -13.70 -6.69
C SER A 111 19.42 -14.34 -8.07
N LEU A 112 20.18 -15.43 -8.19
CA LEU A 112 20.25 -16.21 -9.43
C LEU A 112 18.86 -16.69 -9.87
N GLU A 113 18.00 -17.05 -8.92
CA GLU A 113 16.62 -17.46 -9.19
C GLU A 113 15.81 -16.32 -9.81
N HIS A 114 15.82 -15.12 -9.21
CA HIS A 114 15.12 -13.96 -9.73
C HIS A 114 15.61 -13.58 -11.13
N LEU A 115 16.92 -13.44 -11.30
CA LEU A 115 17.53 -13.08 -12.58
C LEU A 115 17.24 -14.14 -13.66
N THR A 116 17.21 -15.41 -13.30
CA THR A 116 16.85 -16.50 -14.24
C THR A 116 15.39 -16.38 -14.64
N ARG A 117 14.48 -16.18 -13.69
CA ARG A 117 13.06 -16.02 -13.98
C ARG A 117 12.81 -14.80 -14.88
N GLU A 118 13.40 -13.65 -14.56
CA GLU A 118 13.32 -12.46 -15.40
C GLU A 118 13.87 -12.71 -16.80
N SER A 119 15.03 -13.38 -16.94
CA SER A 119 15.60 -13.70 -18.25
C SER A 119 14.71 -14.60 -19.13
N GLN A 120 13.79 -15.35 -18.51
CA GLN A 120 12.86 -16.27 -19.19
C GLN A 120 11.52 -15.59 -19.52
N GLU A 121 11.19 -14.48 -18.86
CA GLU A 121 9.99 -13.71 -19.11
C GLU A 121 10.18 -12.86 -20.37
N ILE A 122 9.77 -13.41 -21.51
CA ILE A 122 9.91 -12.79 -22.85
C ILE A 122 9.15 -11.46 -23.01
N TYR A 123 8.17 -11.20 -22.14
CA TYR A 123 7.41 -9.96 -22.09
C TYR A 123 7.57 -9.32 -20.72
N GLN A 124 8.62 -8.51 -20.61
CA GLN A 124 8.92 -7.71 -19.43
C GLN A 124 7.93 -6.54 -19.33
N PHE A 125 6.76 -6.81 -18.79
CA PHE A 125 5.86 -5.78 -18.31
C PHE A 125 6.23 -5.52 -16.83
N HIS A 126 6.31 -4.25 -16.41
CA HIS A 126 6.78 -3.84 -15.07
C HIS A 126 8.31 -3.93 -14.82
N ILE A 127 9.14 -3.53 -15.81
CA ILE A 127 10.61 -3.39 -15.69
C ILE A 127 11.08 -2.33 -14.69
N ASP A 128 10.16 -1.45 -14.33
CA ASP A 128 10.34 -0.30 -13.47
C ASP A 128 10.02 -0.60 -12.00
N ARG A 129 9.61 -1.84 -11.70
CA ARG A 129 9.31 -2.25 -10.33
C ARG A 129 10.60 -2.38 -9.51
N PRO A 130 10.84 -1.52 -8.51
CA PRO A 130 12.01 -1.65 -7.67
C PRO A 130 11.95 -2.91 -6.80
N GLY A 131 13.11 -3.36 -6.32
CA GLY A 131 13.19 -4.30 -5.21
C GLY A 131 12.59 -3.74 -3.92
N LEU A 132 12.28 -4.61 -2.97
CA LEU A 132 11.53 -4.30 -1.75
C LEU A 132 12.15 -3.16 -0.92
N LYS A 133 13.48 -3.16 -0.78
CA LYS A 133 14.19 -2.10 -0.05
C LYS A 133 13.95 -0.72 -0.65
N ALA A 134 14.04 -0.62 -1.98
CA ALA A 134 13.80 0.63 -2.69
C ALA A 134 12.32 1.01 -2.67
N ALA A 135 11.40 0.03 -2.76
CA ALA A 135 9.96 0.28 -2.63
C ALA A 135 9.60 0.94 -1.28
N TYR A 136 10.10 0.40 -0.16
CA TYR A 136 9.90 1.01 1.16
C TYR A 136 10.50 2.41 1.23
N HIS A 137 11.76 2.58 0.84
CA HIS A 137 12.43 3.88 0.96
C HIS A 137 11.78 4.95 0.08
N TRP A 138 11.43 4.66 -1.16
CA TRP A 138 10.78 5.65 -2.03
C TRP A 138 9.39 6.03 -1.51
N ASN A 139 8.64 5.08 -0.98
CA ASN A 139 7.31 5.36 -0.43
C ASN A 139 7.38 6.21 0.86
N CYS A 140 8.20 5.79 1.82
CA CYS A 140 8.29 6.46 3.13
C CYS A 140 9.05 7.79 3.02
N ILE A 141 10.26 7.77 2.45
CA ILE A 141 11.14 8.95 2.40
C ILE A 141 10.57 9.99 1.43
N GLY A 142 9.95 9.58 0.32
CA GLY A 142 9.37 10.52 -0.64
C GLY A 142 8.32 11.44 -0.01
N CYS A 143 7.37 10.87 0.73
CA CYS A 143 6.36 11.67 1.44
C CYS A 143 6.98 12.49 2.59
N HIS A 144 7.95 11.92 3.33
CA HIS A 144 8.64 12.64 4.39
C HIS A 144 9.45 13.84 3.88
N GLU A 145 10.09 13.74 2.72
CA GLU A 145 10.79 14.88 2.09
C GLU A 145 9.82 16.03 1.76
N GLU A 146 8.60 15.71 1.33
CA GLU A 146 7.57 16.72 1.01
C GLU A 146 6.96 17.37 2.25
N MET A 147 6.89 16.64 3.37
CA MET A 147 6.25 17.08 4.61
C MET A 147 7.24 17.47 5.73
N ASP A 148 8.53 17.55 5.44
CA ASP A 148 9.61 17.74 6.42
C ASP A 148 9.58 16.69 7.57
N GLY A 149 9.27 15.45 7.23
CA GLY A 149 9.30 14.27 8.11
C GLY A 149 10.70 13.66 8.28
N PRO A 150 10.83 12.54 9.03
CA PRO A 150 12.12 11.90 9.28
C PRO A 150 12.71 11.25 8.02
N THR A 151 13.93 11.63 7.67
CA THR A 151 14.64 11.11 6.49
C THR A 151 16.01 10.51 6.83
N GLU A 152 16.44 10.58 8.10
CA GLU A 152 17.72 9.99 8.51
C GLU A 152 17.60 8.48 8.68
N CYS A 153 18.69 7.76 8.42
CA CYS A 153 18.68 6.29 8.37
C CYS A 153 18.20 5.61 9.65
N GLN A 154 18.38 6.26 10.80
CA GLN A 154 18.07 5.69 12.11
C GLN A 154 16.81 6.28 12.75
N ASP A 155 16.10 7.17 12.05
CA ASP A 155 14.83 7.71 12.54
C ASP A 155 13.68 6.70 12.39
N CYS A 156 13.80 5.78 11.42
CA CYS A 156 12.79 4.76 11.15
C CYS A 156 13.20 3.37 11.70
N HIS A 157 14.48 3.00 11.57
CA HIS A 157 15.01 1.71 12.00
C HIS A 157 16.44 1.84 12.54
N ALA A 158 16.72 1.26 13.71
CA ALA A 158 18.08 1.31 14.28
C ALA A 158 19.03 0.36 13.52
N ARG A 159 20.33 0.69 13.45
CA ARG A 159 21.33 -0.24 12.92
C ARG A 159 21.55 -1.41 13.88
N THR A 160 21.64 -2.62 13.33
CA THR A 160 22.10 -3.80 14.07
C THR A 160 23.62 -3.80 14.20
N PRO A 161 24.22 -4.62 15.08
CA PRO A 161 25.66 -4.81 15.12
C PRO A 161 26.25 -5.28 13.77
N GLU A 162 25.53 -6.14 13.05
CA GLU A 162 25.90 -6.61 11.71
C GLU A 162 25.85 -5.46 10.69
N GLY A 163 24.82 -4.60 10.78
CA GLY A 163 24.71 -3.41 9.95
C GLY A 163 25.80 -2.39 10.22
N ASP A 164 26.10 -2.13 11.49
CA ASP A 164 27.23 -1.30 11.88
C ASP A 164 28.54 -1.85 11.33
N ALA A 165 28.76 -3.17 11.40
CA ALA A 165 29.94 -3.79 10.81
C ALA A 165 29.97 -3.59 9.29
N PHE A 166 28.85 -3.76 8.58
CA PHE A 166 28.75 -3.63 7.13
C PHE A 166 28.95 -2.19 6.63
N TYR A 167 28.28 -1.20 7.23
CA TYR A 167 28.30 0.19 6.77
C TYR A 167 29.50 1.00 7.29
N HIS A 168 30.22 0.52 8.31
CA HIS A 168 31.43 1.17 8.81
C HIS A 168 32.75 0.54 8.33
N MET A 169 32.72 -0.41 7.38
CA MET A 169 33.96 -1.04 6.86
C MET A 169 34.94 -0.03 6.24
N ASP A 170 34.45 1.10 5.71
CA ASP A 170 35.30 2.13 5.07
C ASP A 170 35.73 3.27 6.01
N ALA A 171 35.12 3.38 7.20
CA ALA A 171 35.46 4.42 8.18
C ALA A 171 36.77 4.13 8.92
N THR A 172 37.19 2.86 8.95
CA THR A 172 38.50 2.45 9.49
C THR A 172 39.61 2.38 8.44
N GLY A 173 39.26 2.43 7.14
CA GLY A 173 40.20 2.45 6.02
C GLY A 173 40.65 3.83 5.56
N SER A 174 40.07 4.92 6.10
CA SER A 174 40.37 6.31 5.70
C SER A 174 41.01 7.17 6.79
N ALA A 175 41.33 6.57 7.96
CA ALA A 175 41.92 7.29 9.10
C ALA A 175 43.45 7.20 9.20
N ASP A 176 44.15 6.53 8.27
CA ASP A 176 45.62 6.48 8.27
C ASP A 176 46.18 6.33 6.86
N GLU A 177 46.35 7.45 6.15
CA GLU A 177 47.56 7.75 5.39
C GLU A 177 47.78 9.27 5.39
N GLY A 178 48.59 9.74 6.33
CA GLY A 178 49.11 11.10 6.34
C GLY A 178 50.35 11.26 5.45
N GLY A 179 50.53 12.48 4.92
CA GLY A 179 51.85 13.10 4.78
C GLY A 179 52.44 13.25 3.37
N HIS A 180 52.82 14.50 3.07
CA HIS A 180 53.84 14.96 2.10
C HIS A 180 53.57 14.58 0.62
N HIS A 181 53.46 15.50 -0.34
CA HIS A 181 54.30 16.66 -0.68
C HIS A 181 53.50 17.70 -1.49
#